data_AF-A0A2C9VGI9-F1
#
_entry.id   AF-A0A2C9VGI9-F1
#
_cell.length_a   1.000
_cell.length_b   1.000
_cell.length_c   1.000
_cell.angle_alpha   90.00
_cell.angle_beta   90.00
_cell.angle_gamma   90.00
#
_symmetry.space_group_name_H-M   'P 1'
#
loop_
_entity.id
_entity.type
_entity.pdbx_description
1 polymer ?
#
loop_
_entity_poly.entity_id
_entity_poly.type
_entity_poly.pdbx_seq_one_letter_code
_entity_poly.pdbx_strand_id
1 'polypeptide(L)'
;MIKPIFMPKFERETIAERERLEAEERALEVKERRKLDERKAEEYEAWKLREIARIERDKYDREAMLKEKEEIEKVRNITEEERSEWERKNPKPALPSKQKWRFMQKYYHKGSCFQDESDDRAATAGTDEIYKRVSAPTGEDKMNKSILPKVMQVKHFGRSGRTKWNHLVNEDTTDWNNP
;
A
#
# COMPACT_ATOMS: atom_id res chain seq x y z
N MET A 1 23.95 -77.81 29.07
CA MET A 1 22.55 -78.26 28.90
C MET A 1 21.67 -77.01 28.86
N ILE A 2 21.18 -76.63 27.68
CA ILE A 2 20.34 -75.43 27.51
C ILE A 2 18.89 -75.87 27.68
N LYS A 3 18.17 -75.26 28.64
CA LYS A 3 16.75 -75.56 28.89
C LYS A 3 15.90 -75.02 27.73
N PRO A 4 14.92 -75.78 27.20
CA PRO A 4 14.05 -75.28 26.16
C PRO A 4 13.19 -74.13 26.69
N ILE A 5 13.24 -72.99 26.01
CA ILE A 5 12.42 -71.82 26.29
C ILE A 5 11.06 -72.04 25.62
N PHE A 6 10.01 -72.23 26.41
CA PHE A 6 8.65 -72.41 25.91
C PHE A 6 7.97 -71.04 25.79
N MET A 7 7.87 -70.50 24.57
CA MET A 7 7.12 -69.27 24.32
C MET A 7 5.60 -69.55 24.32
N PRO A 8 4.79 -68.85 25.14
CA PRO A 8 3.33 -68.91 25.15
C PRO A 8 2.71 -68.70 23.76
N LYS A 9 1.58 -69.36 23.49
CA LYS A 9 0.92 -69.32 22.18
C LYS A 9 0.44 -67.92 21.75
N PHE A 10 0.19 -67.01 22.70
CA PHE A 10 -0.21 -65.62 22.42
C PHE A 10 0.97 -64.73 21.99
N GLU A 11 2.21 -65.15 22.29
CA GLU A 11 3.45 -64.44 21.90
C GLU A 11 4.00 -64.95 20.55
N ARG A 12 3.36 -65.96 19.95
CA ARG A 12 3.74 -66.52 18.66
C ARG A 12 2.91 -65.86 17.58
N GLU A 13 3.49 -64.87 16.91
CA GLU A 13 2.91 -64.28 15.71
C GLU A 13 2.64 -65.39 14.68
N THR A 14 1.40 -65.46 14.21
CA THR A 14 1.06 -66.39 13.14
C THR A 14 1.56 -65.84 11.80
N ILE A 15 1.99 -66.71 10.89
CA ILE A 15 2.44 -66.31 9.54
C ILE A 15 1.40 -65.42 8.85
N ALA A 16 0.11 -65.69 9.07
CA ALA A 16 -1.01 -64.92 8.55
C ALA A 16 -1.14 -63.50 9.16
N GLU A 17 -0.79 -63.28 10.43
CA GLU A 17 -0.78 -61.95 11.05
C GLU A 17 0.37 -61.11 10.54
N ARG A 18 1.55 -61.71 10.37
CA ARG A 18 2.71 -61.06 9.77
C ARG A 18 2.45 -60.65 8.32
N GLU A 19 1.83 -61.52 7.52
CA GLU A 19 1.42 -61.21 6.15
C GLU A 19 0.37 -60.10 6.08
N ARG A 20 -0.55 -60.02 7.05
CA ARG A 20 -1.55 -58.93 7.14
C ARG A 20 -0.90 -57.59 7.48
N LEU A 21 -0.01 -57.57 8.47
CA LEU A 21 0.73 -56.36 8.86
C LEU A 21 1.62 -55.87 7.70
N GLU A 22 2.32 -56.78 7.02
CA GLU A 22 3.13 -56.44 5.84
C GLU A 22 2.26 -55.92 4.68
N ALA A 23 1.06 -56.49 4.47
CA ALA A 23 0.12 -55.97 3.49
C ALA A 23 -0.42 -54.57 3.85
N GLU A 24 -0.67 -54.31 5.13
CA GLU A 24 -1.09 -53.00 5.63
C GLU A 24 0.03 -51.96 5.50
N GLU A 25 1.27 -52.31 5.84
CA GLU A 25 2.46 -51.46 5.67
C GLU A 25 2.67 -51.11 4.20
N ARG A 26 2.64 -52.10 3.30
CA ARG A 26 2.70 -51.86 1.84
C ARG A 26 1.56 -50.96 1.36
N ALA A 27 0.34 -51.12 1.90
CA ALA A 27 -0.79 -50.26 1.54
C ALA A 27 -0.61 -48.82 2.03
N LEU A 28 0.00 -48.62 3.20
CA LEU A 28 0.36 -47.30 3.73
C LEU A 28 1.45 -46.64 2.85
N GLU A 29 2.50 -47.36 2.48
CA GLU A 29 3.56 -46.87 1.60
C GLU A 29 3.01 -46.41 0.23
N VAL A 30 2.06 -47.16 -0.34
CA VAL A 30 1.38 -46.78 -1.58
C VAL A 30 0.56 -45.50 -1.41
N LYS A 31 -0.15 -45.35 -0.28
CA LYS A 31 -0.91 -44.13 0.02
C LYS A 31 -0.01 -42.93 0.21
N GLU A 32 1.08 -43.06 0.96
CA GLU A 32 2.04 -41.98 1.17
C GLU A 32 2.76 -41.57 -0.12
N ARG A 33 3.10 -42.54 -0.99
CA ARG A 33 3.63 -42.23 -2.32
C ARG A 33 2.63 -41.44 -3.18
N ARG A 34 1.35 -41.83 -3.18
CA ARG A 34 0.30 -41.10 -3.91
C ARG A 34 0.15 -39.66 -3.41
N LYS A 35 0.11 -39.46 -2.08
CA LYS A 35 0.06 -38.11 -1.49
C LYS A 35 1.30 -37.29 -1.85
N LEU A 36 2.48 -37.90 -1.88
CA LEU A 36 3.71 -37.22 -2.29
C LEU A 36 3.66 -36.78 -3.76
N ASP A 37 3.12 -37.63 -4.64
CA ASP A 37 2.98 -37.31 -6.06
C ASP A 37 1.91 -36.22 -6.28
N GLU A 38 0.80 -36.25 -5.55
CA GLU A 38 -0.21 -35.18 -5.52
C GLU A 38 0.40 -33.85 -5.08
N ARG A 39 1.17 -33.84 -3.98
CA ARG A 39 1.85 -32.62 -3.49
C ARG A 39 2.85 -32.07 -4.52
N LYS A 40 3.63 -32.94 -5.17
CA LYS A 40 4.56 -32.52 -6.23
C LYS A 40 3.83 -31.90 -7.43
N ALA A 41 2.68 -32.46 -7.80
CA ALA A 41 1.87 -31.91 -8.88
C ALA A 41 1.31 -30.53 -8.52
N GLU A 42 0.81 -30.35 -7.30
CA GLU A 42 0.35 -29.05 -6.79
C GLU A 42 1.49 -28.01 -6.75
N GLU A 43 2.67 -28.39 -6.26
CA GLU A 43 3.86 -27.51 -6.24
C GLU A 43 4.27 -27.10 -7.66
N TYR A 44 4.19 -28.01 -8.63
CA TYR A 44 4.50 -27.74 -10.03
C TYR A 44 3.49 -26.78 -10.68
N GLU A 45 2.20 -26.99 -10.48
CA GLU A 45 1.17 -26.06 -10.97
C GLU A 45 1.29 -24.70 -10.30
N ALA A 46 1.56 -24.65 -8.99
CA ALA A 46 1.83 -23.40 -8.29
C ALA A 46 3.08 -22.67 -8.83
N TRP A 47 4.13 -23.42 -9.18
CA TRP A 47 5.31 -22.86 -9.84
C TRP A 47 4.98 -22.31 -11.23
N LYS A 48 4.23 -23.06 -12.03
CA LYS A 48 3.79 -22.64 -13.36
C LYS A 48 2.96 -21.37 -13.31
N LEU A 49 2.02 -21.25 -12.36
CA LEU A 49 1.22 -20.03 -12.16
C LEU A 49 2.10 -18.83 -11.80
N ARG A 50 3.11 -19.01 -10.93
CA ARG A 50 4.07 -17.94 -10.61
C ARG A 50 4.88 -17.52 -11.82
N GLU A 51 5.27 -18.47 -12.66
CA GLU A 51 6.05 -18.19 -13.87
C GLU A 51 5.22 -17.49 -14.93
N ILE A 52 3.99 -17.94 -15.17
CA ILE A 52 3.03 -17.25 -16.04
C ILE A 52 2.81 -15.82 -15.56
N ALA A 53 2.57 -15.61 -14.26
CA ALA A 53 2.39 -14.27 -13.70
C ALA A 53 3.62 -13.35 -13.88
N ARG A 54 4.84 -13.90 -13.89
CA ARG A 54 6.06 -13.12 -14.20
C ARG A 54 6.11 -12.71 -15.66
N ILE A 55 5.83 -13.64 -16.57
CA ILE A 55 5.80 -13.38 -18.01
C ILE A 55 4.72 -12.36 -18.36
N GLU A 56 3.53 -12.50 -17.76
CA GLU A 56 2.42 -11.56 -17.93
C GLU A 56 2.78 -10.17 -17.43
N ARG A 57 3.45 -10.05 -16.28
CA ARG A 57 3.94 -8.77 -15.77
C ARG A 57 4.92 -8.12 -16.74
N ASP A 58 5.89 -8.86 -17.26
CA ASP A 58 6.85 -8.36 -18.25
C ASP A 58 6.18 -7.88 -19.54
N LYS A 59 5.14 -8.59 -19.97
CA LYS A 59 4.35 -8.21 -21.13
C LYS A 59 3.55 -6.94 -20.86
N TYR A 60 2.83 -6.90 -19.75
CA TYR A 60 2.03 -5.75 -19.33
C TYR A 60 2.87 -4.48 -19.19
N ASP A 61 4.05 -4.58 -18.58
CA ASP A 61 4.96 -3.42 -18.42
C ASP A 61 5.41 -2.86 -19.78
N ARG A 62 5.74 -3.73 -20.74
CA ARG A 62 6.10 -3.28 -22.10
C ARG A 62 4.92 -2.63 -22.81
N GLU A 63 3.74 -3.23 -22.70
CA GLU A 63 2.51 -2.70 -23.30
C GLU A 63 2.11 -1.36 -22.66
N ALA A 64 2.26 -1.21 -21.34
CA ALA A 64 2.00 0.04 -20.63
C ALA A 64 2.93 1.17 -21.11
N MET A 65 4.24 0.89 -21.24
CA MET A 65 5.20 1.86 -21.76
C MET A 65 4.93 2.25 -23.21
N LEU A 66 4.46 1.32 -24.05
CA LEU A 66 4.06 1.62 -25.43
C LEU A 66 2.78 2.46 -25.46
N LYS A 67 1.79 2.08 -24.66
CA LYS A 67 0.52 2.80 -24.55
C LYS A 67 0.72 4.23 -24.05
N GLU A 68 1.58 4.45 -23.05
CA GLU A 68 1.92 5.79 -22.57
C GLU A 68 2.54 6.64 -23.69
N LYS A 69 3.46 6.07 -24.47
CA LYS A 69 4.05 6.76 -25.63
C LYS A 69 3.03 7.09 -26.70
N GLU A 70 2.14 6.16 -27.02
CA GLU A 70 1.04 6.36 -27.97
C GLU A 70 0.06 7.43 -27.47
N GLU A 71 -0.25 7.48 -26.18
CA GLU A 71 -1.07 8.52 -25.57
C GLU A 71 -0.39 9.90 -25.65
N ILE A 72 0.92 9.98 -25.36
CA ILE A 72 1.70 11.21 -25.49
C ILE A 72 1.72 11.67 -26.95
N GLU A 73 1.96 10.77 -27.90
CA GLU A 73 1.96 11.09 -29.33
C GLU A 73 0.57 11.54 -29.81
N LYS A 74 -0.49 10.87 -29.36
CA LYS A 74 -1.87 11.26 -29.64
C LYS A 74 -2.18 12.66 -29.10
N VAL A 75 -1.79 12.97 -27.86
CA VAL A 75 -1.98 14.32 -27.28
C VAL A 75 -1.17 15.37 -28.02
N ARG A 76 0.03 15.04 -28.50
CA ARG A 76 0.86 15.95 -29.31
C ARG A 76 0.29 16.20 -30.70
N ASN A 77 -0.38 15.22 -31.30
CA ASN A 77 -0.98 15.32 -32.63
C ASN A 77 -2.42 15.85 -32.62
N ILE A 78 -3.10 15.87 -31.46
CA ILE A 78 -4.45 16.41 -31.29
C ILE A 78 -4.47 17.92 -31.49
N THR A 79 -5.47 18.40 -32.22
CA THR A 79 -5.73 19.83 -32.41
C THR A 79 -6.46 20.44 -31.21
N GLU A 80 -6.34 21.76 -31.01
CA GLU A 80 -6.92 22.45 -29.84
C GLU A 80 -8.46 22.32 -29.76
N GLU A 81 -9.15 22.23 -30.90
CA GLU A 81 -10.61 22.04 -30.97
C GLU A 81 -11.02 20.67 -30.42
N GLU A 82 -10.32 19.62 -30.84
CA GLU A 82 -10.57 18.25 -30.36
C GLU A 82 -10.20 18.09 -28.88
N ARG A 83 -9.16 18.80 -28.42
CA ARG A 83 -8.77 18.84 -27.00
C ARG A 83 -9.87 19.45 -26.13
N SER A 84 -10.43 20.59 -26.56
CA SER A 84 -11.52 21.26 -25.84
C SER A 84 -12.77 20.38 -25.75
N GLU A 85 -13.13 19.68 -26.84
CA GLU A 85 -14.23 18.71 -26.79
C GLU A 85 -13.95 17.53 -25.87
N TRP A 86 -12.70 17.03 -25.86
CA TRP A 86 -12.30 15.94 -24.97
C TRP A 86 -12.37 16.36 -23.51
N GLU A 87 -11.92 17.56 -23.15
CA GLU A 87 -12.02 18.11 -21.80
C GLU A 87 -13.47 18.35 -21.37
N ARG A 88 -14.35 18.72 -22.32
CA ARG A 88 -15.79 18.86 -22.07
C ARG A 88 -16.47 17.51 -21.83
N LYS A 89 -16.07 16.46 -22.57
CA LYS A 89 -16.59 15.09 -22.41
C LYS A 89 -15.99 14.38 -21.19
N ASN A 90 -14.76 14.72 -20.80
CA ASN A 90 -14.03 14.19 -19.66
C ASN A 90 -13.72 15.30 -18.65
N PRO A 91 -14.72 15.80 -17.92
CA PRO A 91 -14.50 16.84 -16.92
C PRO A 91 -13.52 16.33 -15.86
N LYS A 92 -12.55 17.16 -15.48
CA LYS A 92 -11.59 16.83 -14.42
C LYS A 92 -12.36 16.54 -13.13
N PRO A 93 -12.04 15.44 -12.42
CA PRO A 93 -12.69 15.15 -11.15
C PRO A 93 -12.48 16.32 -10.18
N ALA A 94 -13.51 16.64 -9.40
CA ALA A 94 -13.41 17.69 -8.40
C ALA A 94 -12.28 17.36 -7.43
N LEU A 95 -11.41 18.35 -7.16
CA LEU A 95 -10.35 18.18 -6.18
C LEU A 95 -10.96 17.88 -4.80
N PRO A 96 -10.36 16.98 -4.01
CA PRO A 96 -10.83 16.73 -2.65
C PRO A 96 -10.78 18.01 -1.82
N SER A 97 -11.75 18.18 -0.93
CA SER A 97 -11.80 19.35 -0.05
C SER A 97 -10.57 19.38 0.85
N LYS A 98 -9.80 20.47 0.77
CA LYS A 98 -8.64 20.66 1.64
C LYS A 98 -9.13 20.95 3.06
N GLN A 99 -8.55 20.28 4.06
CA GLN A 99 -8.85 20.56 5.46
C GLN A 99 -8.56 22.03 5.77
N LYS A 100 -9.54 22.72 6.36
CA LYS A 100 -9.39 24.11 6.79
C LYS A 100 -8.50 24.16 8.03
N TRP A 101 -7.40 24.90 7.93
CA TRP A 101 -6.44 25.09 9.02
C TRP A 101 -7.04 26.02 10.09
N ARG A 102 -6.65 25.81 11.35
CA ARG A 102 -7.04 26.71 12.46
C ARG A 102 -6.20 27.98 12.44
N PHE A 103 -6.74 29.04 13.03
CA PHE A 103 -6.05 30.33 13.13
C PHE A 103 -4.70 30.17 13.86
N MET A 104 -3.62 30.63 13.21
CA MET A 104 -2.24 30.49 13.67
C MET A 104 -1.72 29.05 13.87
N GLN A 105 -2.34 28.05 13.23
CA GLN A 105 -1.83 26.68 13.23
C GLN A 105 -0.49 26.59 12.50
N LYS A 106 0.45 25.82 13.05
CA LYS A 106 1.77 25.61 12.44
C LYS A 106 1.66 24.63 11.29
N TYR A 107 2.16 25.05 10.12
CA TYR A 107 2.33 24.16 8.98
C TYR A 107 3.57 23.28 9.18
N TYR A 108 3.36 21.97 9.08
CA TYR A 108 4.42 20.99 8.97
C TYR A 108 4.45 20.51 7.52
N HIS A 109 5.57 20.77 6.83
CA HIS A 109 5.76 20.26 5.48
C HIS A 109 5.92 18.75 5.55
N LYS A 110 5.17 18.02 4.71
CA LYS A 110 5.13 16.55 4.70
C LYS A 110 6.34 15.88 4.03
N GLY A 111 7.38 16.66 3.71
CA GLY A 111 8.55 16.22 2.93
C GLY A 111 8.30 16.25 1.42
N SER A 112 9.24 15.74 0.63
CA SER A 112 9.07 15.50 -0.82
C SER A 112 9.23 14.03 -1.19
N CYS A 113 9.69 13.21 -0.24
CA CYS A 113 10.00 11.80 -0.46
C CYS A 113 8.82 10.94 -0.02
N PHE A 114 8.57 9.83 -0.72
CA PHE A 114 7.59 8.79 -0.33
C PHE A 114 6.14 9.29 -0.19
N GLN A 115 5.76 10.37 -0.88
CA GLN A 115 4.39 10.90 -0.86
C GLN A 115 3.50 10.25 -1.91
N ASP A 116 4.09 9.85 -3.03
CA ASP A 116 3.42 9.15 -4.13
C ASP A 116 3.78 7.66 -4.07
N GLU A 117 2.95 6.84 -4.72
CA GLU A 117 3.24 5.42 -4.87
C GLU A 117 4.54 5.28 -5.66
N SER A 118 5.41 4.35 -5.26
CA SER A 118 6.68 4.21 -5.95
C SER A 118 6.45 3.77 -7.40
N ASP A 119 7.02 4.53 -8.34
CA ASP A 119 7.06 4.16 -9.77
C ASP A 119 7.95 2.93 -10.04
N ASP A 120 8.54 2.32 -9.00
CA ASP A 120 9.45 1.20 -9.13
C ASP A 120 8.71 -0.14 -9.24
N ARG A 121 9.24 -1.03 -10.10
CA ARG A 121 8.66 -2.34 -10.40
C ARG A 121 8.51 -3.27 -9.17
N ALA A 122 9.20 -2.96 -8.08
CA ALA A 122 9.15 -3.71 -6.83
C ALA A 122 8.11 -3.18 -5.83
N ALA A 123 7.43 -2.06 -6.14
CA ALA A 123 6.48 -1.38 -5.26
C ALA A 123 7.05 -1.22 -3.83
N THR A 124 8.33 -0.85 -3.73
CA THR A 124 9.09 -0.97 -2.48
C THR A 124 8.61 0.03 -1.42
N ALA A 125 7.94 1.11 -1.83
CA ALA A 125 7.38 2.11 -0.93
C ALA A 125 5.93 2.46 -1.33
N GLY A 126 4.98 2.03 -0.52
CA GLY A 126 3.58 2.45 -0.64
C GLY A 126 3.34 3.83 -0.03
N THR A 127 2.24 4.49 -0.45
CA THR A 127 1.81 5.74 0.18
C THR A 127 1.27 5.46 1.58
N ASP A 128 2.02 5.92 2.58
CA ASP A 128 1.68 5.63 3.96
C ASP A 128 0.54 6.56 4.43
N GLU A 129 -0.44 6.03 5.18
CA GLU A 129 -1.57 6.84 5.69
C GLU A 129 -1.11 7.99 6.60
N ILE A 130 0.13 7.90 7.09
CA ILE A 130 0.84 8.90 7.85
C ILE A 130 0.83 10.28 7.17
N TYR A 131 0.94 10.34 5.84
CA TYR A 131 0.99 11.61 5.12
C TYR A 131 -0.35 12.36 5.07
N LYS A 132 -1.47 11.67 5.36
CA LYS A 132 -2.81 12.27 5.40
C LYS A 132 -3.04 13.08 6.68
N ARG A 133 -2.41 12.70 7.80
CA ARG A 133 -2.64 13.33 9.12
C ARG A 133 -1.78 14.56 9.43
N VAL A 134 -0.83 14.92 8.56
CA VAL A 134 0.13 16.03 8.81
C VAL A 134 -0.55 17.40 8.94
N SER A 135 -1.74 17.56 8.37
CA SER A 135 -2.52 18.81 8.44
C SER A 135 -3.31 19.00 9.74
N ALA A 136 -3.29 18.02 10.65
CA ALA A 136 -4.06 18.07 11.90
C ALA A 136 -3.43 19.05 12.92
N PRO A 137 -4.25 19.76 13.72
CA PRO A 137 -3.74 20.62 14.79
C PRO A 137 -2.92 19.82 15.82
N THR A 138 -1.69 20.27 16.07
CA THR A 138 -0.73 19.58 16.94
C THR A 138 -0.37 20.45 18.15
N GLY A 139 -0.32 19.84 19.34
CA GLY A 139 0.08 20.52 20.58
C GLY A 139 -0.77 21.76 20.89
N GLU A 140 -0.12 22.92 20.96
CA GLU A 140 -0.74 24.23 21.26
C GLU A 140 -1.82 24.65 20.26
N ASP A 141 -1.78 24.11 19.03
CA ASP A 141 -2.77 24.41 18.00
C ASP A 141 -4.13 23.78 18.27
N LYS A 142 -4.29 22.99 19.34
CA LYS A 142 -5.59 22.50 19.83
C LYS A 142 -6.42 23.58 20.53
N MET A 143 -5.83 24.70 20.94
CA MET A 143 -6.55 25.83 21.53
C MET A 143 -7.03 26.85 20.48
N ASN A 144 -8.19 27.47 20.71
CA ASN A 144 -8.71 28.54 19.84
C ASN A 144 -7.94 29.85 20.08
N LYS A 145 -6.90 30.10 19.27
CA LYS A 145 -6.06 31.31 19.36
C LYS A 145 -6.76 32.61 18.94
N SER A 146 -7.95 32.54 18.37
CA SER A 146 -8.78 33.72 18.01
C SER A 146 -9.34 34.47 19.22
N ILE A 147 -9.47 33.79 20.37
CA ILE A 147 -9.98 34.38 21.61
C ILE A 147 -8.91 35.26 22.28
N LEU A 148 -7.64 35.13 21.88
CA LEU A 148 -6.54 35.92 22.43
C LEU A 148 -6.69 37.41 22.09
N PRO A 149 -6.23 38.33 22.96
CA PRO A 149 -6.15 39.75 22.65
C PRO A 149 -5.36 39.98 21.36
N LYS A 150 -5.74 40.98 20.55
CA LYS A 150 -5.16 41.24 19.22
C LYS A 150 -3.63 41.33 19.23
N VAL A 151 -3.06 41.91 20.30
CA VAL A 151 -1.60 42.05 20.48
C VAL A 151 -0.88 40.70 20.60
N MET A 152 -1.56 39.68 21.12
CA MET A 152 -1.06 38.31 21.29
C MET A 152 -1.39 37.39 20.10
N GLN A 153 -2.21 37.83 19.14
CA GLN A 153 -2.56 37.08 17.92
C GLN A 153 -1.40 37.11 16.90
N VAL A 154 -0.21 36.72 17.34
CA VAL A 154 1.05 36.90 16.63
C VAL A 154 1.90 35.66 16.73
N LYS A 155 2.48 35.22 15.61
CA LYS A 155 3.37 34.06 15.60
C LYS A 155 4.66 34.39 16.36
N HIS A 156 4.94 33.65 17.44
CA HIS A 156 6.08 33.86 18.35
C HIS A 156 6.06 35.19 19.10
N PHE A 157 4.99 35.43 19.87
CA PHE A 157 4.90 36.57 20.79
C PHE A 157 6.12 36.67 21.71
N GLY A 158 6.73 37.86 21.81
CA GLY A 158 7.92 38.12 22.63
C GLY A 158 9.28 37.91 21.94
N ARG A 159 9.33 37.41 20.69
CA ARG A 159 10.57 37.34 19.90
C ARG A 159 10.81 38.61 19.07
N SER A 160 12.08 38.98 18.90
CA SER A 160 12.51 40.03 17.98
C SER A 160 12.44 39.56 16.51
N GLY A 161 12.45 40.51 15.57
CA GLY A 161 12.47 40.23 14.13
C GLY A 161 11.09 40.08 13.47
N ARG A 162 10.03 40.57 14.11
CA ARG A 162 8.69 40.58 13.52
C ARG A 162 8.55 41.66 12.46
N THR A 163 8.01 41.30 11.30
CA THR A 163 7.60 42.26 10.27
C THR A 163 6.42 43.10 10.75
N LYS A 164 6.43 44.42 10.46
CA LYS A 164 5.35 45.34 10.81
C LYS A 164 4.05 45.04 10.05
N TRP A 165 4.21 44.65 8.80
CA TRP A 165 3.13 44.38 7.85
C TRP A 165 2.70 42.91 7.94
N ASN A 166 1.38 42.66 8.04
CA ASN A 166 0.86 41.30 8.11
C ASN A 166 0.32 40.82 6.74
N HIS A 167 -0.75 41.43 6.25
CA HIS A 167 -1.39 41.07 4.97
C HIS A 167 -1.96 42.32 4.32
N LEU A 168 -1.99 42.33 2.98
CA LEU A 168 -2.45 43.48 2.18
C LEU A 168 -3.80 44.01 2.66
N VAL A 169 -4.76 43.12 2.95
CA VAL A 169 -6.11 43.48 3.42
C VAL A 169 -6.11 44.33 4.70
N ASN A 170 -5.14 44.15 5.61
CA ASN A 170 -5.07 44.96 6.83
C ASN A 170 -4.43 46.34 6.60
N GLU A 171 -3.64 46.47 5.53
CA GLU A 171 -2.95 47.72 5.18
C GLU A 171 -3.70 48.49 4.08
N ASP A 172 -4.70 47.85 3.47
CA ASP A 172 -5.53 48.41 2.42
C ASP A 172 -6.55 49.37 3.03
N THR A 173 -6.28 50.66 2.88
CA THR A 173 -7.16 51.74 3.34
C THR A 173 -8.24 52.10 2.32
N THR A 174 -8.36 51.35 1.20
CA THR A 174 -9.43 51.61 0.22
C THR A 174 -10.78 51.11 0.69
N ASP A 175 -10.82 50.13 1.59
CA ASP A 175 -12.04 49.58 2.15
C ASP A 175 -12.31 50.09 3.57
N TRP A 176 -13.31 50.96 3.71
CA TRP A 176 -13.64 51.67 4.96
C TRP A 176 -14.43 50.82 5.96
N ASN A 177 -14.85 49.61 5.56
CA ASN A 177 -15.61 48.68 6.40
C ASN A 177 -14.73 47.69 7.17
N ASN A 178 -13.40 47.76 7.04
CA ASN A 178 -12.49 46.92 7.80
C ASN A 178 -12.34 47.48 9.24
N PRO A 179 -12.66 46.71 10.30
CA PRO A 179 -12.60 47.18 11.69
C PRO A 179 -11.18 47.32 12.25
#